data_AF-A0A2N9FQ19-F1
#
_entry.id   AF-A0A2N9FQ19-F1
#
_cell.length_a   1.000
_cell.length_b   1.000
_cell.length_c   1.000
_cell.angle_alpha   90.00
_cell.angle_beta   90.00
_cell.angle_gamma   90.00
#
_symmetry.space_group_name_H-M   'P 1'
#
loop_
_entity.id
_entity.type
_entity.pdbx_description
1 polymer ?
#
loop_
_entity_poly.entity_id
_entity_poly.type
_entity_poly.pdbx_seq_one_letter_code
_entity_poly.pdbx_strand_id
1 'polypeptide(L)'
;MGQRGTTCGLNSGKLLGIIPVEVDLRAVETRASNILQGWVGIGENNKKGSSAQLYLSVKAEPDPRFVFEFDGELDCSPQVYQLFGRKILGPT
;
A
#
# COMPACT_ATOMS: atom_id res chain seq x y z
N MET A 1 -26.83 -3.84 43.12
CA MET A 1 -26.28 -2.66 42.44
C MET A 1 -25.18 -3.12 41.50
N GLY A 2 -25.42 -3.07 40.18
CA GLY A 2 -24.44 -3.47 39.17
C GLY A 2 -23.95 -2.25 38.42
N GLN A 3 -22.66 -1.94 38.50
CA GLN A 3 -22.05 -0.91 37.67
C GLN A 3 -21.85 -1.47 36.25
N ARG A 4 -22.63 -0.97 35.29
CA ARG A 4 -22.29 -1.05 33.87
C ARG A 4 -21.23 0.02 33.59
N GLY A 5 -19.97 -0.33 33.75
CA GLY A 5 -18.87 0.47 33.20
C GLY A 5 -18.91 0.37 31.67
N THR A 6 -19.31 1.45 31.00
CA THR A 6 -19.34 1.56 29.53
C THR A 6 -17.97 1.95 28.94
N THR A 7 -16.92 2.00 29.75
CA THR A 7 -15.58 2.39 29.32
C THR A 7 -14.61 1.23 29.56
N CYS A 8 -14.26 0.52 28.50
CA CYS A 8 -13.08 -0.35 28.51
C CYS A 8 -11.85 0.56 28.66
N GLY A 9 -11.34 0.70 29.89
CA GLY A 9 -10.31 1.67 30.26
C GLY A 9 -8.96 1.47 29.58
N LEU A 10 -8.82 1.97 28.35
CA LEU A 10 -7.54 2.20 27.68
C LEU A 10 -7.18 3.69 27.80
N ASN A 11 -6.66 4.08 28.96
CA ASN A 11 -6.26 5.47 29.23
C ASN A 11 -4.90 5.84 28.61
N SER A 12 -4.19 4.90 27.99
CA SER A 12 -2.92 5.17 27.28
C SER A 12 -2.58 4.05 26.29
N GLY A 13 -1.95 4.39 25.17
CA GLY A 13 -1.42 3.41 24.22
C GLY A 13 -0.09 2.83 24.72
N LYS A 14 0.04 1.50 24.71
CA LYS A 14 1.29 0.77 24.99
C LYS A 14 1.84 0.19 23.70
N LEU A 15 3.10 0.48 23.37
CA LEU A 15 3.80 -0.16 22.25
C LEU A 15 3.92 -1.67 22.51
N LEU A 16 3.35 -2.48 21.62
CA LEU A 16 3.38 -3.96 21.74
C LEU A 16 4.56 -4.60 21.00
N GLY A 17 5.13 -3.91 20.00
CA GLY A 17 6.33 -4.33 19.30
C GLY A 17 6.59 -3.49 18.06
N ILE A 18 7.79 -3.63 17.51
CA ILE A 18 8.25 -2.97 16.28
C ILE A 18 8.61 -4.07 15.28
N ILE A 19 8.09 -3.97 14.06
CA ILE A 19 8.41 -4.89 12.97
C ILE A 19 9.21 -4.10 11.92
N PRO A 20 10.53 -4.32 11.79
CA PRO A 20 11.29 -3.79 10.67
C PRO A 20 10.89 -4.54 9.39
N VAL A 21 10.60 -3.81 8.32
CA VAL A 21 10.30 -4.37 6.99
C VAL A 21 11.29 -3.78 6.01
N GLU A 22 12.13 -4.64 5.41
CA GLU A 22 13.05 -4.24 4.37
C GLU A 22 12.30 -4.11 3.03
N VAL A 23 12.43 -2.95 2.40
CA VAL A 23 11.77 -2.64 1.13
C VAL A 23 12.83 -2.51 0.05
N ASP A 24 12.96 -3.51 -0.82
CA ASP A 24 13.80 -3.41 -2.03
C ASP A 24 13.00 -2.84 -3.20
N LEU A 25 13.26 -1.57 -3.52
CA LEU A 25 12.57 -0.85 -4.58
C LEU A 25 12.94 -1.34 -5.98
N ARG A 26 14.09 -2.01 -6.15
CA ARG A 26 14.51 -2.58 -7.45
C ARG A 26 13.53 -3.61 -7.98
N ALA A 27 12.87 -4.35 -7.08
CA ALA A 27 11.86 -5.34 -7.45
C ALA A 27 10.51 -4.72 -7.87
N VAL A 28 10.32 -3.41 -7.65
CA VAL A 28 9.03 -2.70 -7.80
C VAL A 28 9.03 -1.72 -8.97
N GLU A 29 10.18 -1.44 -9.59
CA GLU A 29 10.32 -0.48 -10.70
C GLU A 29 9.37 -0.74 -11.87
N THR A 30 9.08 -2.01 -12.17
CA THR A 30 8.29 -2.40 -13.35
C THR A 30 6.91 -2.97 -13.04
N ARG A 31 6.67 -3.41 -11.80
CA ARG A 31 5.42 -4.03 -11.41
C ARG A 31 5.20 -3.99 -9.90
N ALA A 32 3.94 -4.07 -9.50
CA ALA A 32 3.59 -4.25 -8.10
C ALA A 32 4.19 -5.54 -7.52
N SER A 33 4.66 -5.48 -6.28
CA SER A 33 5.24 -6.62 -5.57
C SER A 33 4.78 -6.66 -4.11
N ASN A 34 4.48 -7.85 -3.61
CA ASN A 34 4.24 -8.09 -2.19
C ASN A 34 5.59 -8.31 -1.51
N ILE A 35 5.96 -7.40 -0.62
CA ILE A 35 7.23 -7.40 0.12
C ILE A 35 7.12 -8.33 1.34
N LEU A 36 5.96 -8.32 1.99
CA LEU A 36 5.65 -9.18 3.14
C LEU A 36 4.18 -9.57 3.07
N GLN A 37 3.86 -10.85 3.28
CA GLN A 37 2.48 -11.30 3.41
C GLN A 37 2.45 -12.52 4.32
N GLY A 38 2.13 -12.32 5.60
CA GLY A 38 2.10 -13.44 6.55
C GLY A 38 2.00 -13.02 8.01
N TRP A 39 2.07 -14.03 8.87
CA TRP A 39 2.09 -13.86 10.32
C TRP A 39 3.47 -13.46 10.81
N VAL A 40 3.54 -12.38 11.60
CA VAL A 40 4.75 -11.84 12.22
C VAL A 40 4.55 -11.80 13.72
N GLY A 41 5.54 -12.26 14.50
CA GLY A 41 5.49 -12.18 15.96
C GLY A 41 5.61 -10.73 16.44
N ILE A 42 4.77 -10.33 17.39
CA ILE A 42 4.81 -9.03 18.06
C ILE A 42 4.93 -9.27 19.56
N GLY A 43 6.09 -8.96 20.13
CA GLY A 43 6.32 -9.03 21.57
C GLY A 43 7.81 -9.18 21.90
N GLU A 44 8.24 -8.56 22.99
CA GLU A 44 9.60 -8.74 23.51
C GLU A 44 9.80 -10.18 24.00
N ASN A 45 10.93 -10.76 23.60
CA ASN A 45 11.54 -11.92 24.22
C ASN A 45 11.57 -11.72 25.75
N ASN A 46 10.63 -12.32 26.49
CA ASN A 46 10.77 -12.77 27.89
C ASN A 46 9.39 -12.83 28.57
N LYS A 47 8.78 -14.03 28.54
CA LYS A 47 8.17 -14.74 29.68
C LYS A 47 7.17 -15.76 29.12
N LYS A 48 7.41 -17.04 29.47
CA LYS A 48 6.56 -18.21 29.22
C LYS A 48 5.08 -17.87 28.97
N GLY A 49 4.68 -17.80 27.71
CA GLY A 49 3.30 -17.54 27.33
C GLY A 49 3.20 -17.03 25.90
N SER A 50 2.31 -17.65 25.13
CA SER A 50 1.96 -17.38 23.72
C SER A 50 2.50 -16.06 23.15
N SER A 51 3.39 -16.13 22.16
CA SER A 51 3.78 -14.95 21.38
C SER A 51 2.56 -14.42 20.63
N ALA A 52 2.25 -13.13 20.79
CA ALA A 52 1.21 -12.52 19.98
C ALA A 52 1.71 -12.46 18.52
N GLN A 53 0.81 -12.69 17.58
CA GLN A 53 1.11 -12.67 16.15
C GLN A 53 0.21 -11.64 15.46
N LEU A 54 0.77 -10.95 14.47
CA LEU A 54 0.08 -10.04 13.58
C LEU A 54 0.17 -10.57 12.16
N TYR A 55 -0.96 -10.68 11.47
CA TYR A 55 -0.95 -10.88 10.04
C TYR A 55 -0.71 -9.52 9.36
N LEU A 56 0.39 -9.39 8.64
CA LEU A 56 0.79 -8.16 7.96
C LEU A 56 0.97 -8.42 6.47
N SER A 57 0.43 -7.51 5.66
CA SER A 57 0.65 -7.45 4.21
C SER A 57 1.24 -6.10 3.85
N VAL A 58 2.42 -6.11 3.23
CA VAL A 58 3.12 -4.93 2.71
C VAL A 58 3.27 -5.12 1.22
N LYS A 59 2.66 -4.23 0.45
CA LYS A 59 2.69 -4.22 -1.01
C LYS A 59 3.27 -2.89 -1.46
N ALA A 60 4.19 -2.95 -2.41
CA ALA A 60 4.67 -1.76 -3.10
C ALA A 60 4.22 -1.81 -4.55
N GLU A 61 3.75 -0.67 -5.04
CA GLU A 61 3.28 -0.50 -6.41
C GLU A 61 4.06 0.65 -7.05
N PRO A 62 4.54 0.50 -8.30
CA PRO A 62 5.16 1.60 -9.00
C PRO A 62 4.15 2.73 -9.17
N ASP A 63 4.59 3.95 -8.92
CA ASP A 63 3.78 5.15 -9.15
C ASP A 63 3.44 5.24 -10.65
N PRO A 64 2.16 5.15 -11.06
CA PRO A 64 1.75 5.15 -12.45
C PRO A 64 1.84 6.56 -13.05
N ARG A 65 3.07 7.08 -13.15
CA ARG A 65 3.34 8.36 -13.80
C ARG A 65 3.46 8.12 -15.29
N PHE A 66 2.42 8.50 -16.02
CA PHE A 66 2.48 8.60 -17.47
C PHE A 66 3.43 9.74 -17.84
N VAL A 67 4.66 9.41 -18.23
CA VAL A 67 5.60 10.37 -18.81
C VAL A 67 5.44 10.30 -20.32
N PHE A 68 4.93 11.37 -20.92
CA PHE A 68 4.87 11.51 -22.36
C PHE A 68 6.16 12.20 -22.81
N GLU A 69 7.04 11.43 -23.43
CA GLU A 69 8.23 11.96 -24.11
C GLU A 69 7.84 12.28 -25.55
N PHE A 70 7.93 13.57 -25.91
CA PHE A 70 7.69 14.04 -27.26
C PHE A 70 9.03 14.23 -27.95
N ASP A 71 9.21 13.62 -29.13
CA ASP A 71 10.45 13.62 -29.94
C ASP A 71 10.77 14.98 -30.61
N GLY A 72 10.25 16.11 -30.13
CA GLY A 72 10.38 17.41 -30.82
C GLY A 72 10.08 18.66 -29.99
N GLU A 73 10.41 19.83 -30.56
CA GLU A 73 10.08 21.15 -30.01
C GLU A 73 8.56 21.26 -29.82
N LEU A 74 8.14 21.54 -28.58
CA LEU A 74 6.74 21.50 -28.16
C LEU A 74 5.90 22.50 -28.95
N ASP A 75 5.24 22.04 -30.01
CA ASP A 75 4.20 22.83 -30.64
C ASP A 75 3.00 22.93 -29.69
N CYS A 76 2.54 24.16 -29.49
CA CYS A 76 1.85 24.56 -28.27
C CYS A 76 0.53 23.79 -28.03
N SER A 77 0.37 23.34 -26.77
CA SER A 77 -0.82 22.74 -26.14
C SER A 77 -1.12 21.25 -26.44
N PRO A 78 -0.55 20.30 -25.66
CA PRO A 78 -0.95 18.89 -25.76
C PRO A 78 -2.39 18.70 -25.26
N GLN A 79 -3.29 18.24 -26.13
CA GLN A 79 -4.67 17.88 -25.77
C GLN A 79 -4.74 16.39 -25.43
N VAL A 80 -5.22 16.07 -24.22
CA VAL A 80 -5.43 14.69 -23.78
C VAL A 80 -6.86 14.25 -24.12
N TYR A 81 -7.00 13.24 -24.98
CA TYR A 81 -8.30 12.63 -25.30
C TYR A 81 -8.40 11.21 -24.76
N GLN A 82 -9.43 10.94 -23.96
CA GLN A 82 -9.77 9.59 -23.53
C GLN A 82 -10.74 8.96 -24.54
N LEU A 83 -10.24 8.05 -25.38
CA LEU A 83 -11.08 7.31 -26.31
C LEU A 83 -11.70 6.10 -25.60
N PHE A 84 -12.96 6.24 -25.18
CA PHE A 84 -13.77 5.09 -24.79
C PHE A 84 -14.28 4.40 -26.06
N GLY A 85 -13.90 3.13 -26.24
CA GLY A 85 -14.07 2.38 -27.48
C GLY A 85 -15.47 2.48 -28.09
N ARG A 86 -15.56 3.11 -29.26
CA ARG A 86 -16.59 2.85 -30.27
C ARG A 86 -15.97 2.93 -31.67
N LYS A 87 -16.33 1.92 -32.46
CA LYS A 87 -15.90 1.62 -33.83
C LYS A 87 -16.07 2.85 -34.73
N ILE A 88 -15.01 3.28 -35.41
CA ILE A 88 -15.07 4.38 -36.38
C ILE A 88 -15.68 3.81 -37.67
N LEU A 89 -16.94 4.15 -37.96
CA LEU A 89 -17.51 4.07 -39.30
C LEU A 89 -17.14 5.37 -40.02
N GLY A 90 -16.22 5.29 -40.97
CA GLY A 90 -15.91 6.43 -41.84
C GLY A 90 -17.07 6.71 -42.80
N PRO A 91 -17.38 7.98 -43.12
CA PRO A 91 -18.34 8.30 -44.16
C PRO A 91 -17.66 8.32 -45.54
N THR A 92 -18.19 7.48 -46.44
CA THR A 92 -18.03 7.43 -47.92
C THR A 92 -16.66 7.16 -48.51
#